data_AF-A0A8S4A206-F1
#
_entry.id   AF-A0A8S4A206-F1
#
_cell.length_a   1.000
_cell.length_b   1.000
_cell.length_c   1.000
_cell.angle_alpha   90.00
_cell.angle_beta   90.00
_cell.angle_gamma   90.00
#
_symmetry.space_group_name_H-M   'P 1'
#
loop_
_entity.id
_entity.type
_entity.pdbx_description
1 polymer ?
#
loop_
_entity_poly.entity_id
_entity_poly.type
_entity_poly.pdbx_seq_one_letter_code
_entity_poly.pdbx_strand_id
1 'polypeptide(L)'
;MGSTFPKSRTRRVFPNSGPSRCLNVEGKIFFSVMARRLTQYLMTNKRLGDSDSSKALTGEAMKLLGNAAYGETLTNKSKHTDVSYCLGDNTFIDRSNFQLCGMDTDSLYLALSSDNLSDVVRPHLRLKFYSVYDQWFPSETCPAHKSTFISTE
;
A
#
# COMPACT_ATOMS: atom_id res chain seq x y z
N MET A 1 -36.99 -15.90 -0.83
CA MET A 1 -35.74 -16.65 -0.55
C MET A 1 -34.66 -16.13 -1.49
N GLY A 2 -33.95 -15.08 -1.07
CA GLY A 2 -32.93 -14.41 -1.90
C GLY A 2 -31.57 -15.06 -1.69
N SER A 3 -31.00 -15.62 -2.74
CA SER A 3 -29.68 -16.23 -2.75
C SER A 3 -28.60 -15.14 -2.70
N THR A 4 -27.72 -15.25 -1.71
CA THR A 4 -26.52 -14.44 -1.53
C THR A 4 -25.48 -14.77 -2.62
N PHE A 5 -25.19 -13.81 -3.50
CA PHE A 5 -24.03 -13.85 -4.40
C PHE A 5 -22.73 -13.63 -3.61
N PRO A 6 -21.69 -14.46 -3.78
CA PRO A 6 -20.39 -14.19 -3.18
C PRO A 6 -19.72 -13.00 -3.90
N LYS A 7 -19.26 -12.01 -3.12
CA LYS A 7 -18.48 -10.86 -3.60
C LYS A 7 -17.28 -11.37 -4.39
N SER A 8 -17.29 -11.16 -5.71
CA SER A 8 -16.17 -11.45 -6.58
C SER A 8 -14.98 -10.59 -6.17
N ARG A 9 -13.92 -11.24 -5.69
CA ARG A 9 -12.61 -10.63 -5.50
C ARG A 9 -12.18 -10.04 -6.85
N THR A 10 -12.17 -8.72 -6.97
CA THR A 10 -11.74 -7.99 -8.17
C THR A 10 -10.32 -8.43 -8.49
N ARG A 11 -10.21 -9.36 -9.46
CA ARG A 11 -8.95 -9.75 -10.08
C ARG A 11 -8.48 -8.48 -10.79
N ARG A 12 -7.50 -7.75 -10.23
CA ARG A 12 -6.81 -6.71 -10.98
C ARG A 12 -6.27 -7.37 -12.24
N VAL A 13 -6.94 -7.14 -13.36
CA VAL A 13 -6.46 -7.48 -14.68
C VAL A 13 -5.24 -6.60 -14.87
N PHE A 14 -4.07 -7.21 -14.85
CA PHE A 14 -2.83 -6.52 -15.17
C PHE A 14 -2.98 -5.88 -16.56
N PRO A 15 -2.65 -4.58 -16.73
CA PRO A 15 -2.75 -3.93 -18.03
C PRO A 15 -1.89 -4.66 -19.08
N ASN A 16 -2.43 -4.77 -20.29
CA ASN A 16 -1.96 -5.55 -21.45
C ASN A 16 -0.61 -5.09 -22.07
N SER A 17 0.18 -4.27 -21.37
CA SER A 17 1.40 -3.62 -21.87
C SER A 17 2.66 -3.98 -21.07
N GLY A 18 2.73 -5.20 -20.53
CA GLY A 18 3.88 -5.70 -19.76
C GLY A 18 4.58 -6.92 -20.38
N PRO A 19 5.81 -7.24 -19.93
CA PRO A 19 6.61 -8.41 -20.35
C PRO A 19 5.89 -9.76 -20.15
N SER A 20 4.75 -9.76 -19.46
CA SER A 20 3.81 -10.87 -19.29
C SER A 20 3.19 -11.40 -20.59
N ARG A 21 3.46 -10.80 -21.76
CA ARG A 21 3.00 -11.30 -23.07
C ARG A 21 3.81 -12.53 -23.53
N CYS A 22 5.03 -12.71 -23.01
CA CYS A 22 5.94 -13.80 -23.40
C CYS A 22 5.68 -15.13 -22.67
N LEU A 23 4.80 -15.15 -21.67
CA LEU A 23 4.49 -16.34 -20.89
C LEU A 23 3.10 -16.88 -21.26
N ASN A 24 3.03 -18.18 -21.53
CA ASN A 24 1.77 -18.92 -21.67
C ASN A 24 0.99 -18.90 -20.34
N VAL A 25 -0.27 -19.35 -20.37
CA VAL A 25 -1.15 -19.36 -19.18
C VAL A 25 -0.52 -20.16 -18.03
N GLU A 26 0.11 -21.29 -18.33
CA GLU A 26 0.82 -22.12 -17.36
C GLU A 26 2.01 -21.38 -16.73
N GLY A 27 2.81 -20.68 -17.53
CA GLY A 27 3.89 -19.83 -17.06
C GLY A 27 3.39 -18.72 -16.14
N LYS A 28 2.28 -18.05 -16.49
CA LYS A 28 1.66 -17.04 -15.62
C LYS A 28 1.19 -17.62 -14.29
N ILE A 29 0.61 -18.82 -14.30
CA ILE A 29 0.19 -19.53 -13.08
C ILE A 29 1.43 -19.90 -12.25
N PHE A 30 2.44 -20.48 -12.88
CA PHE A 30 3.69 -20.89 -12.24
C PHE A 30 4.39 -19.72 -11.55
N PHE A 31 4.64 -18.62 -12.26
CA PHE A 31 5.24 -17.41 -11.69
C PHE A 31 4.40 -16.83 -10.54
N SER A 32 3.07 -16.84 -10.67
CA SER A 32 2.17 -16.35 -9.61
C SER A 32 2.20 -17.22 -8.35
N VAL A 33 2.31 -18.54 -8.50
CA VAL A 33 2.43 -19.49 -7.37
C VAL A 33 3.80 -19.36 -6.72
N MET A 34 4.87 -19.31 -7.52
CA MET A 34 6.24 -19.17 -7.05
C MET A 34 6.46 -17.87 -6.28
N ALA A 35 6.01 -16.73 -6.83
CA ALA A 35 6.13 -15.44 -6.17
C ALA A 35 5.42 -15.43 -4.81
N ARG A 36 4.19 -15.97 -4.73
CA ARG A 36 3.46 -16.05 -3.46
C ARG A 36 4.17 -16.92 -2.42
N ARG A 37 4.67 -18.09 -2.83
CA ARG A 37 5.36 -19.01 -1.91
C ARG A 37 6.67 -18.41 -1.41
N LEU A 38 7.44 -17.78 -2.30
CA LEU A 38 8.67 -17.08 -1.94
C LEU A 38 8.38 -15.95 -0.94
N THR A 39 7.38 -15.10 -1.22
CA THR A 39 6.99 -14.03 -0.29
C THR A 39 6.58 -14.57 1.08
N GLN A 40 5.78 -15.63 1.14
CA GLN A 40 5.37 -16.24 2.41
C GLN A 40 6.56 -16.78 3.20
N TYR A 41 7.49 -17.45 2.52
CA TYR A 41 8.71 -17.97 3.14
C TYR A 41 9.58 -16.86 3.72
N LEU A 42 9.87 -15.81 2.94
CA LEU A 42 10.70 -14.68 3.38
C LEU A 42 10.08 -13.96 4.59
N MET A 43 8.78 -13.67 4.53
CA MET A 43 8.08 -12.94 5.60
C MET A 43 8.00 -13.74 6.90
N THR A 44 7.84 -15.06 6.83
CA THR A 44 7.77 -15.91 8.02
C THR A 44 9.12 -15.96 8.73
N ASN A 45 10.21 -16.18 7.98
CA ASN A 45 11.55 -16.21 8.54
C ASN A 45 12.00 -14.84 9.05
N LYS A 46 11.61 -13.75 8.39
CA LYS A 46 11.82 -12.39 8.91
C LYS A 46 11.14 -12.22 10.26
N ARG A 47 9.85 -12.56 10.39
CA ARG A 47 9.11 -12.43 11.66
C ARG A 47 9.73 -13.26 12.79
N LEU A 48 10.25 -14.44 12.47
CA LEU A 48 11.00 -15.25 13.43
C LEU A 48 12.30 -14.55 13.86
N GLY A 49 12.99 -13.88 12.94
CA GLY A 49 14.17 -13.05 13.24
C GLY A 49 13.85 -11.77 14.03
N ASP A 50 12.69 -11.15 13.78
CA ASP A 50 12.22 -9.99 14.55
C ASP A 50 11.87 -10.37 16.00
N SER A 51 11.43 -11.62 16.23
CA SER A 51 11.04 -12.12 17.56
C SER A 51 12.19 -12.67 18.42
N ASP A 52 13.27 -13.13 17.79
CA ASP A 52 14.35 -13.88 18.43
C ASP A 52 15.70 -13.28 18.03
N SER A 53 16.39 -12.66 18.98
CA SER A 53 17.67 -12.01 18.74
C SER A 53 18.75 -12.95 18.21
N SER A 54 18.65 -14.26 18.48
CA SER A 54 19.58 -15.26 17.94
C SER A 54 19.43 -15.48 16.43
N LYS A 55 18.26 -15.13 15.87
CA LYS A 55 17.92 -15.28 14.45
C LYS A 55 17.91 -13.94 13.70
N ALA A 56 18.37 -12.87 14.33
CA ALA A 56 18.42 -11.53 13.73
C ALA A 56 19.21 -11.53 12.40
N LEU A 57 20.36 -12.22 12.35
CA LEU A 57 21.16 -12.34 11.12
C LEU A 57 20.38 -13.02 9.98
N THR A 58 19.63 -14.09 10.30
CA THR A 58 18.79 -14.78 9.33
C THR A 58 17.63 -13.90 8.88
N GLY A 59 17.01 -13.12 9.79
CA GLY A 59 15.97 -12.15 9.45
C GLY A 59 16.47 -11.09 8.46
N GLU A 60 17.64 -10.49 8.72
CA GLU A 60 18.27 -9.51 7.84
C GLU A 60 18.67 -10.11 6.48
N ALA A 61 19.18 -11.36 6.46
CA ALA A 61 19.46 -12.06 5.21
C ALA A 61 18.20 -12.28 4.37
N MET A 62 17.05 -12.61 4.99
CA MET A 62 15.78 -12.78 4.29
C MET A 62 15.23 -11.46 3.74
N LYS A 63 15.44 -10.35 4.46
CA LYS A 63 15.12 -9.01 3.98
C LYS A 63 15.94 -8.67 2.73
N LEU A 64 17.25 -8.91 2.78
CA LEU A 64 18.14 -8.69 1.63
C LEU A 64 17.74 -9.56 0.44
N LEU A 65 17.46 -10.84 0.66
CA LEU A 65 17.05 -11.77 -0.40
C LEU A 65 15.75 -11.33 -1.09
N GLY A 66 14.77 -10.84 -0.32
CA GLY A 66 13.53 -10.29 -0.87
C GLY A 66 13.77 -9.05 -1.74
N ASN A 67 14.61 -8.13 -1.28
CA ASN A 67 14.93 -6.91 -2.01
C ASN A 67 15.77 -7.18 -3.27
N ALA A 68 16.74 -8.08 -3.18
CA ALA A 68 17.56 -8.50 -4.32
C ALA A 68 16.73 -9.20 -5.39
N ALA A 69 15.85 -10.14 -4.99
CA ALA A 69 14.95 -10.83 -5.91
C ALA A 69 13.99 -9.87 -6.62
N TYR A 70 13.52 -8.80 -5.94
CA TYR A 70 12.73 -7.74 -6.56
C TYR A 70 13.53 -6.99 -7.64
N GLY A 71 14.74 -6.55 -7.32
CA GLY A 71 15.60 -5.81 -8.26
C GLY A 71 15.96 -6.60 -9.51
N GLU A 72 16.23 -7.90 -9.37
CA GLU A 72 16.63 -8.79 -10.47
C GLU A 72 15.46 -9.18 -11.39
N THR A 73 14.23 -9.28 -10.86
CA THR A 73 13.07 -9.79 -11.61
C THR A 73 12.19 -8.71 -12.25
N LEU A 74 12.24 -7.45 -11.77
CA LEU A 74 11.21 -6.45 -12.10
C LEU A 74 11.72 -5.11 -12.62
N THR A 75 13.02 -4.83 -12.64
CA THR A 75 13.53 -3.50 -13.05
C THR A 75 13.31 -3.25 -14.55
N ASN A 76 12.12 -2.75 -14.87
CA ASN A 76 11.76 -2.26 -16.20
C ASN A 76 12.12 -0.78 -16.29
N LYS A 77 13.34 -0.50 -16.79
CA LYS A 77 13.91 0.85 -16.89
C LYS A 77 13.01 1.85 -17.63
N SER A 78 12.17 1.39 -18.55
CA SER A 78 11.30 2.27 -19.34
C SER A 78 10.00 2.69 -18.66
N LYS A 79 9.61 2.06 -17.52
CA LYS A 79 8.40 2.41 -16.76
C LYS A 79 8.65 3.36 -15.59
N HIS A 80 9.90 3.62 -15.23
CA HIS A 80 10.26 4.58 -14.17
C HIS A 80 10.32 6.03 -14.67
N THR A 81 9.71 6.34 -15.82
CA THR A 81 9.63 7.70 -16.39
C THR A 81 8.23 8.30 -16.31
N ASP A 82 7.19 7.51 -16.00
CA ASP A 82 5.80 7.97 -16.04
C ASP A 82 5.17 7.93 -14.65
N VAL A 83 5.22 9.07 -13.96
CA VAL A 83 4.60 9.30 -12.65
C VAL A 83 3.22 9.90 -12.90
N SER A 84 2.15 9.12 -12.73
CA SER A 84 0.80 9.68 -12.75
C SER A 84 0.46 10.27 -11.37
N TYR A 85 0.20 11.56 -11.36
CA TYR A 85 -0.33 12.25 -10.18
C TYR A 85 -1.85 12.15 -10.20
N CYS A 86 -2.47 11.77 -9.08
CA CYS A 86 -3.92 11.88 -8.91
C CYS A 86 -4.31 13.37 -8.85
N LEU A 87 -4.37 14.05 -9.99
CA LEU A 87 -4.92 15.40 -10.12
C LEU A 87 -6.43 15.29 -10.34
N GLY A 88 -7.20 15.43 -9.27
CA GLY A 88 -8.65 15.53 -9.31
C GLY A 88 -9.23 15.88 -7.94
N ASP A 89 -10.50 16.27 -7.91
CA ASP A 89 -11.25 16.67 -6.69
C ASP A 89 -11.43 15.55 -5.66
N ASN A 90 -10.93 14.35 -5.93
CA ASN A 90 -10.95 13.20 -5.01
C ASN A 90 -9.77 13.17 -4.02
N THR A 91 -9.03 14.27 -3.89
CA THR A 91 -7.96 14.42 -2.90
C THR A 91 -8.51 15.10 -1.65
N PHE A 92 -8.22 14.55 -0.46
CA PHE A 92 -8.69 15.12 0.81
C PHE A 92 -8.04 16.46 1.15
N ILE A 93 -6.81 16.66 0.68
CA ILE A 93 -5.98 17.84 0.95
C ILE A 93 -5.71 18.53 -0.37
N ASP A 94 -5.86 19.86 -0.40
CA ASP A 94 -5.51 20.64 -1.58
C ASP A 94 -4.00 20.68 -1.82
N ARG A 95 -3.58 20.72 -3.10
CA ARG A 95 -2.17 20.73 -3.47
C ARG A 95 -1.41 21.95 -2.94
N SER A 96 -2.10 23.06 -2.68
CA SER A 96 -1.51 24.26 -2.05
C SER A 96 -1.10 24.04 -0.59
N ASN A 97 -1.67 23.03 0.08
CA ASN A 97 -1.50 22.80 1.52
C ASN A 97 -0.46 21.74 1.86
N PHE A 98 0.22 21.16 0.87
CA PHE A 98 1.33 20.25 1.15
C PHE A 98 2.43 20.35 0.10
N GLN A 99 3.67 20.16 0.54
CA GLN A 99 4.83 20.13 -0.32
C GLN A 99 5.67 18.88 -0.04
N LEU A 100 6.19 18.27 -1.09
CA LEU A 100 7.15 17.19 -0.97
C LEU A 100 8.50 17.73 -0.52
N CYS A 101 8.97 17.29 0.64
CA CYS A 101 10.28 17.65 1.18
C CYS A 101 11.37 16.70 0.70
N GLY A 102 11.04 15.42 0.52
CA GLY A 102 12.02 14.42 0.11
C GLY A 102 11.42 13.01 0.09
N MET A 103 12.20 12.10 -0.47
CA MET A 103 11.91 10.67 -0.53
C MET A 103 13.15 9.91 -0.14
N ASP A 104 12.99 8.85 0.64
CA ASP A 104 14.04 7.85 0.87
C ASP A 104 13.44 6.45 0.85
N THR A 105 13.95 5.60 -0.05
CA THR A 105 13.69 4.16 -0.21
C THR A 105 12.22 3.74 -0.26
N ASP A 106 11.50 3.78 0.86
CA ASP A 106 10.09 3.43 1.02
C ASP A 106 9.27 4.47 1.81
N SER A 107 9.86 5.64 2.08
CA SER A 107 9.27 6.74 2.84
C SER A 107 9.13 8.02 2.01
N LEU A 108 8.04 8.75 2.26
CA LEU A 108 7.71 10.01 1.61
C LEU A 108 7.54 11.09 2.68
N TYR A 109 8.37 12.12 2.65
CA TYR A 109 8.30 13.22 3.62
C TYR A 109 7.55 14.40 3.02
N LEU A 110 6.44 14.78 3.66
CA LEU A 110 5.57 15.87 3.24
C LEU A 110 5.55 16.95 4.33
N ALA A 111 5.71 18.21 3.94
CA ALA A 111 5.38 19.35 4.79
C ALA A 111 3.93 19.75 4.53
N LEU A 112 3.22 20.09 5.59
CA LEU A 112 1.86 20.65 5.54
C LEU A 112 1.91 22.17 5.76
N SER A 113 0.91 22.88 5.28
CA SER A 113 0.76 24.33 5.52
C SER A 113 0.31 24.68 6.94
N SER A 114 -0.20 23.71 7.71
CA SER A 114 -0.64 23.84 9.11
C SER A 114 0.08 22.82 9.99
N ASP A 115 0.04 23.05 11.30
CA ASP A 115 0.59 22.15 12.32
C ASP A 115 -0.22 20.85 12.45
N ASN A 116 -1.54 20.90 12.16
CA ASN A 116 -2.42 19.74 12.26
C ASN A 116 -2.95 19.29 10.90
N LEU A 117 -3.04 17.96 10.71
CA LEU A 117 -3.58 17.35 9.50
C LEU A 117 -5.07 17.69 9.29
N SER A 118 -5.85 17.78 10.36
CA SER A 118 -7.30 18.08 10.31
C SER A 118 -7.60 19.47 9.71
N ASP A 119 -6.70 20.43 9.90
CA ASP A 119 -6.86 21.81 9.43
C ASP A 119 -6.68 21.94 7.91
N VAL A 120 -5.87 21.07 7.30
CA VAL A 120 -5.61 21.08 5.85
C VAL A 120 -6.61 20.24 5.04
N VAL A 121 -7.45 19.43 5.70
CA VAL A 121 -8.49 18.64 5.04
C VAL A 121 -9.60 19.58 4.53
N ARG A 122 -9.96 19.41 3.26
CA ARG A 122 -11.04 20.17 2.62
C ARG A 122 -12.35 20.04 3.44
N PRO A 123 -12.99 21.15 3.87
CA PRO A 123 -14.13 21.10 4.80
C PRO A 123 -15.28 20.19 4.33
N HIS A 124 -15.60 20.22 3.04
CA HIS A 124 -16.67 19.40 2.44
C HIS A 124 -16.32 17.91 2.31
N LEU A 125 -15.05 17.51 2.53
CA LEU A 125 -14.60 16.12 2.48
C LEU A 125 -14.29 15.53 3.87
N ARG A 126 -14.37 16.32 4.95
CA ARG A 126 -14.05 15.87 6.33
C ARG A 126 -14.82 14.63 6.75
N LEU A 127 -16.16 14.63 6.58
CA LEU A 127 -16.98 13.45 6.92
C LEU A 127 -16.50 12.18 6.21
N LYS A 128 -16.11 12.30 4.93
CA LYS A 128 -15.59 11.17 4.15
C LYS A 128 -14.20 10.77 4.62
N PHE A 129 -13.33 11.73 4.93
CA PHE A 129 -11.99 11.50 5.48
C PHE A 129 -12.07 10.72 6.80
N TYR A 130 -12.84 11.20 7.76
CA TYR A 130 -12.98 10.55 9.08
C TYR A 130 -13.70 9.19 9.00
N SER A 131 -14.59 8.98 8.01
CA SER A 131 -15.21 7.66 7.79
C SER A 131 -14.20 6.55 7.48
N VAL A 132 -13.09 6.91 6.82
CA VAL A 132 -12.02 5.98 6.40
C VAL A 132 -10.76 6.09 7.26
N TYR A 133 -10.74 6.95 8.29
CA TYR A 133 -9.55 7.27 9.10
C TYR A 133 -8.82 6.03 9.61
N ASP A 134 -9.56 5.08 10.21
CA ASP A 134 -9.03 3.83 10.78
C ASP A 134 -8.34 2.89 9.76
N GLN A 135 -8.46 3.17 8.46
CA GLN A 135 -7.75 2.42 7.41
C GLN A 135 -6.29 2.86 7.28
N TRP A 136 -5.99 4.10 7.69
CA TRP A 136 -4.70 4.76 7.49
C TRP A 136 -3.98 4.98 8.83
N PHE A 137 -4.74 5.31 9.87
CA PHE A 137 -4.25 5.61 11.21
C PHE A 137 -4.86 4.65 12.24
N PRO A 138 -4.22 4.47 13.41
CA PRO A 138 -4.83 3.75 14.52
C PRO A 138 -6.20 4.34 14.89
N SER A 139 -7.18 3.46 15.13
CA SER A 139 -8.51 3.90 15.55
C SER A 139 -8.44 4.55 16.92
N GLU A 140 -8.82 5.82 17.01
CA GLU A 140 -8.87 6.57 18.27
C GLU A 140 -10.10 6.25 19.11
N THR A 141 -11.12 5.64 18.48
CA THR A 141 -12.39 5.31 19.13
C THR A 141 -12.74 3.84 18.96
N CYS A 142 -13.60 3.33 19.84
CA CYS A 142 -14.17 2.00 19.69
C CYS A 142 -15.31 2.02 18.64
N PRO A 143 -15.69 0.85 18.08
CA PRO A 143 -16.70 0.78 17.01
C PRO A 143 -18.05 1.43 17.37
N ALA A 144 -18.41 1.42 18.66
CA ALA A 144 -19.66 2.03 19.14
C ALA A 144 -19.65 3.57 19.09
N HIS A 145 -18.48 4.21 19.22
CA HIS A 145 -18.34 5.67 19.27
C HIS A 145 -17.80 6.27 17.96
N LYS A 146 -17.61 5.45 16.93
CA LYS A 146 -17.10 5.89 15.63
C LYS A 146 -17.99 6.93 14.95
N SER A 147 -19.30 6.80 15.07
CA SER A 147 -20.24 7.78 14.51
C SER A 147 -20.10 9.16 15.17
N THR A 148 -19.91 9.19 16.49
CA THR A 148 -19.66 10.42 17.26
C THR A 148 -18.36 11.06 16.80
N PHE A 149 -17.27 10.28 16.69
CA PHE A 149 -15.97 10.75 16.19
C PHE A 149 -16.08 11.43 14.82
N ILE A 150 -16.76 10.80 13.85
CA ILE A 150 -16.95 11.37 12.50
C ILE A 150 -17.72 12.70 12.54
N SER A 151 -18.60 12.89 13.52
CA SER A 151 -19.41 14.12 13.65
C SER A 151 -18.75 15.23 14.48
N THR A 152 -17.76 14.89 15.33
CA THR A 152 -17.07 15.83 16.21
C THR A 152 -15.92 16.53 15.49
N GLU A 153 -15.34 15.88 14.48
CA GLU A 153 -14.21 16.36 13.68
C GLU A 153 -14.61 17.01 12.33
#